data_AF-A0A9E1XQ92-F1
#
_entry.id   AF-A0A9E1XQ92-F1
#
_cell.length_a   1.000
_cell.length_b   1.000
_cell.length_c   1.000
_cell.angle_alpha   90.00
_cell.angle_beta   90.00
_cell.angle_gamma   90.00
#
_symmetry.space_group_name_H-M   'P 1'
#
loop_
_entity.id
_entity.type
_entity.pdbx_description
1 polymer ?
#
loop_
_entity_poly.entity_id
_entity_poly.type
_entity_poly.pdbx_seq_one_letter_code
_entity_poly.pdbx_strand_id
1 'polypeptide(L)'
;MIRFLREVTLRTGEEMQVSLVTPPAEEHTEALLHFLEHKDDRALRGIRQRIKGTYADICDDRFIVGVIDGEIAGQLWYGFPRQGSGVANFGEVYTEPKHRRKGITTLLMEDFAA
;
A
#
# COMPACT_ATOMS: atom_id res chain seq x y z
N MET A 1 -4.26 -9.49 -6.51
CA MET A 1 -5.71 -9.16 -6.38
C MET A 1 -5.87 -7.78 -5.75
N ILE A 2 -6.83 -6.99 -6.24
CA ILE A 2 -7.26 -5.75 -5.57
C ILE A 2 -8.67 -5.94 -5.02
N ARG A 3 -8.87 -5.46 -3.80
CA ARG A 3 -10.18 -5.40 -3.15
C ARG A 3 -10.44 -3.98 -2.68
N PHE A 4 -11.45 -3.34 -3.25
CA PHE A 4 -12.00 -2.10 -2.70
C PHE A 4 -12.48 -2.34 -1.26
N LEU A 5 -12.14 -1.43 -0.36
CA LEU A 5 -12.53 -1.51 1.05
C LEU A 5 -13.65 -0.51 1.34
N ARG A 6 -13.44 0.77 1.02
CA ARG A 6 -14.37 1.87 1.33
C ARG A 6 -14.01 3.17 0.61
N GLU A 7 -14.96 4.08 0.59
CA GLU A 7 -14.74 5.51 0.31
C GLU A 7 -14.64 6.30 1.62
N VAL A 8 -13.80 7.33 1.62
CA VAL A 8 -13.60 8.22 2.77
C VAL A 8 -13.50 9.67 2.34
N THR A 9 -14.22 10.54 3.05
CA THR A 9 -14.07 11.98 2.93
C THR A 9 -12.86 12.45 3.75
N LEU A 10 -11.92 13.13 3.09
CA LEU A 10 -10.74 13.70 3.72
C LEU A 10 -11.07 14.99 4.49
N ARG A 11 -10.11 15.49 5.28
CA ARG A 11 -10.27 16.77 6.03
C ARG A 11 -10.55 17.98 5.12
N THR A 12 -10.19 17.87 3.85
CA THR A 12 -10.39 18.90 2.82
C THR A 12 -11.76 18.80 2.12
N GLY A 13 -12.54 17.75 2.39
CA GLY A 13 -13.77 17.43 1.66
C GLY A 13 -13.54 16.67 0.35
N GLU A 14 -12.29 16.37 -0.02
CA GLU A 14 -11.98 15.47 -1.14
C GLU A 14 -12.37 14.04 -0.79
N GLU A 15 -12.85 13.29 -1.77
CA GLU A 15 -13.12 11.86 -1.64
C GLU A 15 -11.89 11.03 -2.00
N MET A 16 -11.65 9.97 -1.24
CA MET A 16 -10.57 9.02 -1.48
C MET A 16 -11.12 7.60 -1.41
N GLN A 17 -10.73 6.77 -2.38
CA GLN A 17 -11.01 5.34 -2.37
C GLN A 17 -9.87 4.61 -1.65
N VAL A 18 -10.22 3.69 -0.74
CA VAL A 18 -9.26 2.84 -0.06
C VAL A 18 -9.38 1.42 -0.61
N SER A 19 -8.24 0.84 -1.01
CA SER A 19 -8.15 -0.52 -1.54
C SER A 19 -7.04 -1.32 -0.87
N LEU A 20 -7.29 -2.62 -0.69
CA LEU A 20 -6.27 -3.61 -0.36
C LEU A 20 -5.72 -4.23 -1.64
N VAL A 21 -4.39 -4.23 -1.76
CA VAL A 21 -3.66 -4.95 -2.81
C VAL A 21 -2.92 -6.11 -2.18
N THR A 22 -3.23 -7.31 -2.66
CA THR A 22 -2.58 -8.56 -2.26
C THR A 22 -1.77 -9.08 -3.44
N PRO A 23 -0.45 -9.26 -3.32
CA PRO A 23 0.39 -9.89 -4.34
C PRO A 23 -0.05 -11.34 -4.63
N PRO A 24 0.15 -11.83 -5.86
CA PRO A 24 0.65 -11.07 -7.01
C PRO A 24 -0.39 -10.04 -7.52
N ALA A 25 0.10 -8.87 -7.90
CA ALA A 25 -0.70 -7.76 -8.44
C ALA A 25 0.00 -7.13 -9.66
N GLU A 26 0.19 -7.93 -10.72
CA GLU A 26 0.95 -7.54 -11.91
C GLU A 26 0.41 -6.25 -12.57
N GLU A 27 -0.91 -6.17 -12.74
CA GLU A 27 -1.61 -5.04 -13.36
C GLU A 27 -1.36 -3.69 -12.65
N HIS A 28 -0.97 -3.71 -11.38
CA HIS A 28 -0.74 -2.51 -10.57
C HIS A 28 0.71 -2.36 -10.13
N THR A 29 1.58 -3.26 -10.59
CA THR A 29 3.01 -3.24 -10.26
C THR A 29 3.65 -1.94 -10.75
N GLU A 30 3.33 -1.50 -11.97
CA GLU A 30 3.88 -0.27 -12.53
C GLU A 30 3.41 0.96 -11.75
N ALA A 31 2.11 1.08 -11.47
CA ALA A 31 1.56 2.21 -10.72
C ALA A 31 2.14 2.32 -9.30
N LEU A 32 2.23 1.21 -8.57
CA LEU A 32 2.82 1.18 -7.23
C LEU A 32 4.33 1.47 -7.25
N LEU A 33 5.06 0.95 -8.24
CA LEU A 33 6.49 1.21 -8.35
C LEU A 33 6.78 2.66 -8.75
N HIS A 34 5.98 3.23 -9.65
CA HIS A 34 6.07 4.64 -10.03
C HIS A 34 5.78 5.54 -8.82
N PHE A 35 4.72 5.24 -8.05
CA PHE A 35 4.41 5.97 -6.83
C PHE A 35 5.56 5.96 -5.78
N LEU A 36 6.32 4.87 -5.77
CA LEU A 36 7.43 4.66 -4.84
C LEU A 36 8.80 5.05 -5.42
N GLU A 37 8.85 5.67 -6.61
CA GLU A 37 10.10 5.99 -7.32
C GLU A 37 11.00 6.99 -6.59
N HIS A 38 10.47 7.66 -5.58
CA HIS A 38 11.24 8.49 -4.65
C HIS A 38 12.25 7.69 -3.80
N LYS A 39 12.19 6.36 -3.82
CA LYS A 39 13.12 5.45 -3.14
C LYS A 39 14.28 5.09 -4.06
N ASP A 40 15.42 4.75 -3.46
CA ASP A 40 16.56 4.24 -4.21
C ASP A 40 16.28 2.87 -4.86
N ASP A 41 17.10 2.52 -5.85
CA ASP A 41 16.97 1.27 -6.60
C ASP A 41 17.05 0.02 -5.72
N ARG A 42 17.79 0.08 -4.62
CA ARG A 42 17.96 -1.06 -3.71
C ARG A 42 16.65 -1.34 -2.99
N ALA A 43 15.98 -0.31 -2.48
CA ALA A 43 14.67 -0.43 -1.85
C ALA A 43 13.60 -0.85 -2.87
N LEU A 44 13.57 -0.22 -4.05
CA LEU A 44 12.62 -0.54 -5.12
C LEU A 44 12.74 -1.99 -5.61
N ARG A 45 13.95 -2.55 -5.66
CA ARG A 45 14.15 -3.96 -6.02
C ARG A 45 13.39 -4.89 -5.07
N GLY A 46 13.47 -4.67 -3.76
CA GLY A 46 12.77 -5.49 -2.77
C GLY A 46 11.24 -5.32 -2.84
N ILE A 47 10.77 -4.08 -3.00
CA ILE A 47 9.35 -3.76 -3.20
C ILE A 47 8.80 -4.48 -4.43
N ARG A 48 9.51 -4.45 -5.56
CA ARG A 48 9.12 -5.15 -6.79
C ARG A 48 8.95 -6.65 -6.58
N GLN A 49 9.82 -7.31 -5.82
CA GLN A 49 9.69 -8.74 -5.53
C GLN A 49 8.43 -9.03 -4.69
N ARG A 50 8.14 -8.20 -3.69
CA ARG A 50 6.92 -8.33 -2.88
C ARG A 50 5.66 -8.17 -3.72
N ILE A 51 5.55 -7.12 -4.55
CA ILE A 51 4.36 -6.88 -5.38
C ILE A 51 4.15 -7.98 -6.43
N LYS A 52 5.23 -8.54 -6.98
CA LYS A 52 5.18 -9.70 -7.89
C LYS A 52 4.83 -11.02 -7.20
N GLY A 53 4.76 -11.05 -5.88
CA GLY A 53 4.46 -12.27 -5.12
C GLY A 53 5.63 -13.25 -5.07
N THR A 54 6.88 -12.82 -5.32
CA THR A 54 8.07 -13.71 -5.25
C THR A 54 8.19 -14.42 -3.91
N TYR A 55 7.67 -13.81 -2.84
CA TYR A 55 7.71 -14.35 -1.47
C TYR A 55 6.36 -14.89 -0.98
N ALA A 56 5.38 -15.06 -1.87
CA ALA A 56 3.99 -15.40 -1.49
C ALA A 56 3.87 -16.72 -0.72
N ASP A 57 4.80 -17.65 -0.90
CA ASP A 57 4.83 -18.95 -0.18
C ASP A 57 5.24 -18.83 1.28
N ILE A 58 5.93 -17.75 1.66
CA ILE A 58 6.50 -17.56 3.00
C ILE A 58 6.03 -16.28 3.70
N CYS A 59 5.50 -15.31 2.94
CA CYS A 59 5.03 -14.02 3.43
C CYS A 59 3.64 -13.69 2.86
N ASP A 60 2.72 -13.24 3.71
CA ASP A 60 1.47 -12.59 3.30
C ASP A 60 1.71 -11.08 3.29
N ASP A 61 2.12 -10.56 2.12
CA ASP A 61 2.31 -9.14 1.87
C ASP A 61 0.98 -8.44 1.57
N ARG A 62 0.74 -7.29 2.19
CA ARG A 62 -0.47 -6.49 1.98
C ARG A 62 -0.12 -5.02 1.83
N PHE A 63 -0.74 -4.38 0.84
CA PHE A 63 -0.61 -2.94 0.63
C PHE A 63 -1.99 -2.31 0.74
N ILE A 64 -2.13 -1.28 1.58
CA ILE A 64 -3.33 -0.45 1.64
C ILE A 64 -3.04 0.81 0.87
N VAL A 65 -3.87 1.11 -0.12
CA VAL A 65 -3.64 2.19 -1.10
C VAL A 65 -4.85 3.12 -1.06
N GLY A 66 -4.57 4.42 -0.93
CA GLY A 66 -5.55 5.48 -1.09
C GLY A 66 -5.44 6.10 -2.47
N VAL A 67 -6.56 6.20 -3.19
CA VAL A 67 -6.65 6.72 -4.56
C VAL A 67 -7.58 7.92 -4.61
N ILE A 68 -7.14 9.02 -5.22
CA ILE A 68 -7.90 10.25 -5.45
C ILE A 68 -7.83 10.53 -6.95
N ASP A 69 -8.98 10.72 -7.61
CA ASP A 69 -9.07 10.98 -9.05
C ASP A 69 -8.27 9.99 -9.94
N GLY A 70 -8.22 8.72 -9.52
CA GLY A 70 -7.50 7.66 -10.23
C GLY A 70 -6.00 7.59 -9.95
N GLU A 71 -5.45 8.49 -9.15
CA GLU A 71 -4.03 8.53 -8.78
C GLU A 71 -3.80 8.08 -7.34
N ILE A 72 -2.69 7.37 -7.10
CA ILE A 72 -2.31 6.97 -5.74
C ILE A 72 -1.92 8.22 -4.96
N ALA A 73 -2.65 8.49 -3.87
CA ALA A 73 -2.41 9.62 -2.97
C ALA A 73 -1.60 9.21 -1.73
N GLY A 74 -1.68 7.95 -1.33
CA GLY A 74 -0.93 7.40 -0.21
C GLY A 74 -0.96 5.88 -0.17
N GLN A 75 0.02 5.29 0.51
CA GLN A 75 0.03 3.86 0.79
C GLN A 75 0.66 3.52 2.14
N LEU A 76 0.40 2.30 2.60
CA LEU A 76 1.20 1.60 3.60
C LEU A 76 1.31 0.12 3.23
N TRP A 77 2.34 -0.54 3.75
CA TRP A 77 2.57 -1.97 3.57
C TRP A 77 2.72 -2.66 4.92
N TYR A 78 2.25 -3.90 4.98
CA TYR A 78 2.59 -4.81 6.06
C TYR A 78 2.74 -6.24 5.52
N GLY A 79 3.64 -7.00 6.12
CA GLY A 79 3.94 -8.38 5.74
C GLY A 79 3.97 -9.29 6.96
N PHE A 80 3.21 -10.39 6.90
CA PHE A 80 3.23 -11.43 7.94
C PHE A 80 3.96 -12.67 7.45
N PRO A 81 4.82 -13.27 8.29
CA PRO A 81 5.35 -14.59 7.96
C PRO A 81 4.21 -15.62 8.02
N ARG A 82 4.10 -16.48 7.00
CA ARG A 82 3.13 -17.59 7.00
C ARG A 82 3.45 -18.66 8.05
N GLN A 83 4.71 -18.72 8.48
CA GLN A 83 5.21 -19.62 9.52
C GLN A 83 6.13 -18.83 10.47
N GLY A 84 5.99 -19.01 11.79
CA GLY A 84 6.88 -18.38 12.78
C GLY A 84 6.15 -17.71 13.94
N SER A 85 6.81 -16.74 14.58
CA SER A 85 6.41 -16.12 15.86
C SER A 85 5.16 -15.24 15.82
N GLY A 86 4.54 -15.04 14.65
CA GLY A 86 3.35 -14.18 14.49
C GLY A 86 3.64 -12.68 14.48
N VAL A 87 4.90 -12.26 14.34
CA VAL A 87 5.28 -10.83 14.27
C VAL A 87 5.24 -10.34 12.83
N ALA A 88 4.48 -9.27 12.58
CA ALA A 88 4.41 -8.60 11.29
C ALA A 88 5.50 -7.53 11.14
N ASN A 89 5.93 -7.30 9.91
CA ASN A 89 6.65 -6.08 9.56
C ASN A 89 5.65 -5.04 9.01
N PHE A 90 5.82 -3.79 9.39
CA PHE A 90 4.99 -2.67 8.96
C PHE A 90 5.90 -1.56 8.45
N GLY A 91 5.59 -1.01 7.28
CA GLY A 91 6.45 -0.02 6.66
C GLY A 91 5.93 0.50 5.34
N GLU A 92 6.86 1.07 4.56
CA GLU A 92 6.57 1.72 3.27
C GLU A 92 5.42 2.75 3.36
N VAL A 93 5.24 3.38 4.53
CA VAL A 93 4.21 4.39 4.71
C VAL A 93 4.63 5.65 3.95
N TYR A 94 3.81 6.04 2.98
CA TYR A 94 4.07 7.22 2.17
C TYR A 94 2.79 7.93 1.79
N THR A 95 2.86 9.26 1.70
CA THR A 95 1.79 10.11 1.17
C THR A 95 2.42 11.10 0.22
N GLU A 96 1.83 11.17 -0.97
CA GLU A 96 2.25 12.05 -2.04
C GLU A 96 2.29 13.51 -1.53
N PRO A 97 3.40 14.25 -1.73
CA PRO A 97 3.53 15.65 -1.33
C PRO A 97 2.27 16.51 -1.52
N LYS A 98 1.63 16.47 -2.69
CA LYS A 98 0.41 17.27 -2.99
C LYS A 98 -0.83 16.86 -2.18
N HIS A 99 -0.84 15.66 -1.58
CA HIS A 99 -1.95 15.14 -0.78
C HIS A 99 -1.66 15.10 0.74
N ARG A 100 -0.52 15.65 1.19
CA ARG A 100 -0.18 15.68 2.63
C ARG A 100 -1.10 16.61 3.43
N ARG A 101 -1.18 16.34 4.74
CA ARG A 101 -2.01 17.06 5.73
C ARG A 101 -3.53 16.93 5.54
N LYS A 102 -3.98 16.00 4.68
CA LYS A 102 -5.40 15.69 4.45
C LYS A 102 -5.98 14.59 5.37
N GLY A 103 -5.12 13.94 6.16
CA GLY A 103 -5.51 12.83 7.07
C GLY A 103 -5.37 11.42 6.47
N ILE A 104 -4.80 11.30 5.26
CA ILE A 104 -4.71 10.05 4.49
C ILE A 104 -4.10 8.91 5.31
N THR A 105 -2.88 9.05 5.83
CA THR A 105 -2.23 7.97 6.59
C THR A 105 -3.06 7.48 7.77
N THR A 106 -3.70 8.39 8.50
CA THR A 106 -4.57 8.02 9.63
C THR A 106 -5.70 7.12 9.17
N LEU A 107 -6.36 7.48 8.06
CA LEU A 107 -7.45 6.67 7.50
C LEU A 107 -6.94 5.31 7.00
N LEU A 108 -5.82 5.28 6.25
CA LEU A 108 -5.27 3.99 5.76
C LEU A 108 -4.89 3.05 6.90
N MET A 109 -4.47 3.58 8.06
CA MET A 109 -4.14 2.77 9.25
C MET A 109 -5.36 2.13 9.91
N GLU A 110 -6.59 2.60 9.66
CA GLU A 110 -7.81 1.94 10.19
C GLU A 110 -8.06 0.58 9.53
N ASP A 111 -7.49 0.36 8.34
CA ASP A 111 -7.60 -0.88 7.57
C ASP A 111 -6.40 -1.83 7.81
N PHE A 112 -5.56 -1.49 8.80
CA PHE A 112 -4.54 -2.38 9.33
C PHE A 112 -5.21 -3.47 10.19
N ALA A 113 -4.99 -4.74 9.83
CA ALA A 113 -5.55 -5.94 10.48
C ALA A 113 -6.98 -6.38 10.07
N ALA A 114 -7.51 -5.91 8.92
CA ALA A 114 -8.71 -6.47 8.28
C ALA A 114 -8.43 -7.76 7.48
#